data_AF-A0A445DG87-F1
#
_entry.id   AF-A0A445DG87-F1
#
_cell.length_a   1.000
_cell.length_b   1.000
_cell.length_c   1.000
_cell.angle_alpha   90.00
_cell.angle_beta   90.00
_cell.angle_gamma   90.00
#
_symmetry.space_group_name_H-M   'P 1'
#
loop_
_entity.id
_entity.type
_entity.pdbx_description
1 polymer ?
#
loop_
_entity_poly.entity_id
_entity_poly.type
_entity_poly.pdbx_seq_one_letter_code
_entity_poly.pdbx_strand_id
1 'polypeptide(L)' 'MQKAIEMCMTTTIHRCCNWNIMKKIPNKLNGYKQHEEIEQGMSYVVWNLFTKDEFDRNWEDFATKYGLGGNKWLSGN' A
#
# COMPACT_ATOMS: atom_id res chain seq x y z
N MET A 1 16.27 -6.22 1.20
CA MET A 1 16.80 -5.54 -0.01
C MET A 1 16.90 -4.05 0.17
N GLN A 2 15.87 -3.36 0.68
CA GLN A 2 15.89 -1.91 0.88
C GLN A 2 17.16 -1.38 1.58
N LYS A 3 17.53 -1.92 2.76
CA LYS A 3 18.76 -1.52 3.47
C LYS A 3 20.05 -1.63 2.64
N ALA A 4 20.18 -2.67 1.81
CA ALA A 4 21.36 -2.85 0.97
C ALA A 4 21.39 -1.86 -0.21
N ILE A 5 20.22 -1.50 -0.73
CA ILE A 5 20.09 -0.50 -1.80
C ILE A 5 20.35 0.90 -1.25
N GLU A 6 19.85 1.23 -0.06
CA GLU A 6 20.15 2.50 0.62
C GLU A 6 21.65 2.66 0.89
N MET A 7 22.36 1.56 1.19
CA MET A 7 23.80 1.57 1.40
C MET A 7 24.63 1.68 0.10
N CYS A 8 24.23 1.00 -0.97
CA CYS A 8 25.01 0.93 -2.22
C CYS A 8 24.58 1.97 -3.28
N MET A 9 23.37 2.52 -3.17
CA MET A 9 22.77 3.46 -4.11
C MET A 9 22.06 4.59 -3.33
N THR A 10 22.85 5.40 -2.64
CA THR A 10 22.39 6.42 -1.69
C THR A 10 21.49 7.51 -2.28
N THR A 11 21.53 7.73 -3.60
CA THR A 11 20.67 8.69 -4.32
C THR A 11 19.39 8.06 -4.86
N THR A 12 19.22 6.74 -4.74
CA THR A 12 18.09 6.00 -5.30
C THR A 12 17.01 5.79 -4.24
N ILE A 13 15.80 6.30 -4.50
CA ILE A 13 14.63 6.03 -3.67
C ILE A 13 14.07 4.67 -4.07
N HIS A 14 14.26 3.66 -3.22
CA HIS A 14 13.68 2.33 -3.42
C HIS A 14 12.19 2.35 -3.03
N ARG A 15 11.31 2.24 -4.03
CA ARG A 15 9.85 2.10 -3.82
C ARG A 15 9.42 0.65 -4.07
N CYS A 16 8.42 0.19 -3.34
CA CYS A 16 7.74 -1.04 -3.74
C CYS A 16 7.04 -0.81 -5.08
N CYS A 17 7.21 -1.73 -6.04
CA CYS A 17 6.44 -1.67 -7.27
C CYS A 17 4.96 -1.99 -7.00
N ASN A 18 4.05 -1.44 -7.82
CA ASN A 18 2.60 -1.61 -7.66
C ASN A 18 2.20 -3.08 -7.54
N TRP A 19 2.80 -3.97 -8.33
CA TRP A 19 2.53 -5.40 -8.24
C TRP A 19 2.85 -5.99 -6.86
N ASN A 20 3.96 -5.59 -6.24
CA ASN A 20 4.35 -6.10 -4.93
C ASN A 20 3.39 -5.59 -3.84
N ILE A 21 2.90 -4.36 -3.99
CA ILE A 21 1.86 -3.76 -3.13
C ILE A 21 0.55 -4.58 -3.29
N MET A 22 0.11 -4.79 -4.52
CA MET A 22 -1.08 -5.58 -4.89
C MET A 22 -1.01 -7.06 -4.50
N LYS A 23 0.18 -7.62 -4.25
CA LYS A 23 0.31 -9.01 -3.77
C LYS A 23 0.44 -9.11 -2.25
N LYS A 24 1.21 -8.22 -1.62
CA LYS A 24 1.50 -8.32 -0.18
C LYS A 24 0.31 -7.95 0.68
N ILE A 25 -0.37 -6.86 0.34
CA ILE A 25 -1.47 -6.35 1.15
C ILE A 25 -2.65 -7.33 1.14
N PRO A 26 -3.07 -7.87 -0.02
CA PRO A 26 -4.17 -8.82 0.00
C PRO A 26 -3.86 -10.15 0.67
N ASN A 27 -2.62 -10.66 0.55
CA ASN A 27 -2.20 -11.84 1.31
C ASN A 27 -2.32 -11.65 2.84
N LYS A 28 -2.20 -10.42 3.35
CA LYS A 28 -2.40 -10.09 4.77
C LYS A 28 -3.87 -9.92 5.13
N LEU A 29 -4.71 -9.62 4.14
CA LEU A 29 -6.14 -9.41 4.30
C LEU A 29 -6.97 -10.69 4.14
N ASN A 30 -6.37 -11.81 3.70
CA ASN A 30 -7.05 -13.10 3.48
C ASN A 30 -7.76 -13.69 4.73
N GLY A 31 -7.60 -13.07 5.91
CA GLY A 31 -8.34 -13.38 7.14
C GLY A 31 -9.56 -12.48 7.41
N TYR A 32 -9.82 -11.47 6.58
CA TYR A 32 -10.94 -10.53 6.74
C TYR A 32 -12.15 -11.01 5.94
N LYS A 33 -13.35 -10.96 6.55
CA LYS A 33 -14.60 -11.37 5.89
C LYS A 33 -14.93 -10.56 4.63
N GLN A 34 -14.42 -9.33 4.53
CA GLN A 34 -14.63 -8.40 3.41
C GLN A 34 -13.39 -8.27 2.51
N HIS A 35 -12.48 -9.25 2.53
CA HIS A 35 -11.20 -9.18 1.83
C HIS A 35 -11.32 -8.83 0.35
N GLU A 36 -12.32 -9.38 -0.36
CA GLU A 36 -12.57 -9.08 -1.78
C GLU A 36 -12.99 -7.62 -2.01
N GLU A 37 -13.81 -7.04 -1.13
CA GLU A 37 -14.20 -5.62 -1.20
C GLU A 37 -13.00 -4.70 -0.91
N ILE A 38 -12.17 -5.09 0.05
CA ILE A 38 -10.95 -4.37 0.41
C ILE A 38 -9.94 -4.43 -0.76
N GLU A 39 -9.80 -5.57 -1.44
CA GLU A 39 -8.95 -5.72 -2.63
C GLU A 39 -9.39 -4.83 -3.79
N GLN A 40 -10.70 -4.73 -4.03
CA GLN A 40 -11.24 -3.87 -5.08
C GLN A 40 -11.01 -2.39 -4.75
N GLY A 41 -11.30 -1.97 -3.52
CA GLY A 41 -11.04 -0.61 -3.05
C GLY A 41 -9.56 -0.25 -3.14
N MET A 42 -8.68 -1.18 -2.75
CA MET A 42 -7.24 -1.00 -2.86
C MET A 42 -6.79 -0.87 -4.32
N SER A 43 -7.30 -1.72 -5.22
CA SER A 43 -6.98 -1.65 -6.65
C SER A 43 -7.35 -0.29 -7.22
N TYR A 44 -8.50 0.24 -6.84
CA TYR A 44 -8.94 1.56 -7.27
C TYR A 44 -7.96 2.67 -6.85
N VAL A 45 -7.57 2.70 -5.57
CA VAL A 45 -6.64 3.71 -5.04
C VAL A 45 -5.24 3.60 -5.66
N VAL A 46 -4.75 2.38 -5.91
CA VAL A 46 -3.39 2.17 -6.46
C VAL A 46 -3.32 2.47 -7.96
N TRP A 47 -4.37 2.19 -8.73
CA TRP A 47 -4.32 2.24 -10.20
C TRP A 47 -4.96 3.47 -10.83
N ASN A 48 -5.95 4.10 -10.21
CA ASN A 48 -6.72 5.17 -10.86
C ASN A 48 -6.30 6.59 -10.47
N LEU A 49 -5.30 6.75 -9.61
CA LEU A 49 -4.92 8.04 -9.05
C LEU A 49 -3.64 8.55 -9.71
N PHE A 50 -3.75 9.70 -10.37
CA PHE A 50 -2.68 10.28 -11.20
C PHE A 50 -1.84 11.30 -10.45
N THR A 51 -2.36 11.84 -9.34
CA THR A 51 -1.68 12.86 -8.53
C THR A 51 -1.37 12.35 -7.14
N LYS A 52 -0.26 12.84 -6.57
CA LYS A 52 0.15 12.48 -5.20
C LYS A 52 -0.92 12.84 -4.17
N ASP A 53 -1.50 14.04 -4.28
CA ASP A 53 -2.47 14.52 -3.28
C ASP A 53 -3.78 13.73 -3.33
N GLU A 54 -4.21 13.32 -4.52
CA GLU A 54 -5.39 12.48 -4.68
C GLU A 54 -5.12 11.06 -4.15
N PHE A 55 -3.92 10.53 -4.38
CA PHE A 55 -3.49 9.27 -3.78
C PHE A 55 -3.48 9.33 -2.25
N ASP A 56 -2.82 10.33 -1.67
CA ASP A 56 -2.65 10.45 -0.23
C ASP A 56 -4.02 10.55 0.48
N ARG A 57 -4.96 11.37 -0.04
CA ARG A 57 -6.32 11.49 0.51
C ARG A 57 -7.14 10.20 0.41
N ASN A 58 -7.20 9.61 -0.78
CA ASN A 58 -7.98 8.39 -0.99
C ASN A 58 -7.39 7.18 -0.24
N TRP A 59 -6.07 7.16 -0.05
CA TRP A 59 -5.40 6.14 0.76
C TRP A 59 -5.77 6.26 2.24
N GLU A 60 -5.82 7.49 2.78
CA GLU A 60 -6.28 7.74 4.14
C GLU A 60 -7.75 7.37 4.34
N ASP A 61 -8.61 7.74 3.37
CA ASP A 61 -10.03 7.37 3.36
C ASP A 61 -10.21 5.84 3.29
N PHE A 62 -9.47 5.16 2.43
CA PHE A 62 -9.47 3.70 2.33
C PHE A 62 -9.03 3.05 3.63
N ALA A 63 -7.92 3.53 4.22
CA ALA A 63 -7.41 3.01 5.48
C ALA A 63 -8.42 3.22 6.64
N THR A 64 -9.14 4.34 6.64
CA THR A 64 -10.18 4.65 7.62
C THR A 64 -11.42 3.78 7.41
N LYS A 65 -11.92 3.67 6.17
CA LYS A 65 -13.11 2.89 5.80
C LYS A 65 -13.02 1.44 6.27
N TYR A 66 -11.85 0.83 6.13
CA TYR A 66 -11.63 -0.57 6.47
C TYR A 66 -10.93 -0.78 7.83
N GLY A 67 -10.76 0.28 8.63
CA GLY A 67 -10.12 0.19 9.95
C GLY A 67 -8.66 -0.25 9.90
N LEU A 68 -7.98 0.02 8.79
CA LEU A 68 -6.61 -0.44 8.52
C LEU A 68 -5.53 0.49 9.07
N GLY A 69 -5.86 1.72 9.49
CA GLY A 69 -4.90 2.75 9.91
C GLY A 69 -3.96 2.35 11.07
N GLY A 70 -4.35 1.39 11.91
CA GLY A 70 -3.52 0.89 13.02
C GLY A 70 -2.53 -0.23 12.63
N ASN A 71 -2.56 -0.70 11.39
CA ASN A 71 -1.77 -1.85 10.97
C ASN A 71 -0.31 -1.46 10.70
N LYS A 72 0.60 -1.95 11.56
CA LYS A 72 2.06 -1.75 11.43
C LYS A 72 2.66 -2.23 10.10
N TRP A 73 1.97 -3.10 9.37
CA TRP A 73 2.44 -3.61 8.07
C TRP A 73 2.07 -2.68 6.90
N LEU A 74 1.21 -1.68 7.12
CA LEU A 74 0.91 -0.60 6.16
C LEU A 74 1.78 0.63 6.37
N SER A 75 2.26 0.87 7.59
CA SER A 75 3.36 1.79 7.84
C SER A 75 4.64 1.14 7.31
N GLY A 76 5.21 1.65 6.22
CA GLY A 76 6.39 1.08 5.55
C GLY A 76 7.69 1.19 6.34
N ASN A 77 7.73 0.67 7.58
CA ASN A 77 8.85 0.68 8.51
C ASN A 77 9.52 -0.70 8.61
#